data_AF-A0A1Y1L3N5-F1
#
_entry.id   AF-A0A1Y1L3N5-F1
#
_cell.length_a   1.000
_cell.length_b   1.000
_cell.length_c   1.000
_cell.angle_alpha   90.00
_cell.angle_beta   90.00
_cell.angle_gamma   90.00
#
_symmetry.space_group_name_H-M   'P 1'
#
loop_
_entity.id
_entity.type
_entity.pdbx_description
1 polymer ?
#
loop_
_entity_poly.entity_id
_entity_poly.type
_entity_poly.pdbx_seq_one_letter_code
_entity_poly.pdbx_strand_id
1 'polypeptide(L)'
;MRKQNANISMAATLRKFEDLKNEKFNEEDQITVTSEEQIQVERSVQEIFRSFRLRCDIDSNLPKLLRWEHIQALKHWLTFLPPGYKSLDASRTWICYWILHSLSLLEVKLSDDLKDSLVDFLKRCQCSDGGFGGGPGQMAHTATTYAAVCALCIIGTQKAYDAINR
;
A
#
# COMPACT_ATOMS: atom_id res chain seq x y z
N MET A 1 -27.58 37.27 -0.58
CA MET A 1 -27.47 37.48 0.88
C MET A 1 -28.00 36.26 1.63
N ARG A 2 -27.11 35.41 2.14
CA ARG A 2 -27.24 34.64 3.39
C ARG A 2 -25.84 34.13 3.72
N LYS A 3 -25.23 34.76 4.73
CA LYS A 3 -24.00 34.31 5.40
C LYS A 3 -24.38 33.22 6.40
N GLN A 4 -23.56 32.18 6.51
CA GLN A 4 -23.02 31.60 7.76
C GLN A 4 -22.28 30.30 7.38
N ASN A 5 -20.95 30.32 7.41
CA ASN A 5 -20.12 29.91 8.56
C ASN A 5 -20.27 28.43 8.90
N ALA A 6 -19.36 27.64 8.35
CA ALA A 6 -18.75 26.54 9.06
C ALA A 6 -17.26 26.46 8.65
N ASN A 7 -16.45 27.37 9.20
CA ASN A 7 -15.01 27.15 9.32
C ASN A 7 -14.82 25.98 10.29
N ILE A 8 -14.89 24.75 9.78
CA ILE A 8 -14.47 23.56 10.54
C ILE A 8 -12.95 23.48 10.40
N SER A 9 -12.26 24.32 11.17
CA SER A 9 -10.87 24.05 11.53
C SER A 9 -10.89 23.09 12.72
N MET A 10 -11.15 21.81 12.47
CA MET A 10 -10.62 20.77 13.34
C MET A 10 -9.16 20.59 12.91
N ALA A 11 -8.26 21.40 13.46
CA ALA A 11 -6.86 21.01 13.47
C ALA A 11 -6.81 19.65 14.19
N ALA A 12 -6.52 18.57 13.47
CA ALA A 12 -6.34 17.28 14.08
C ALA A 12 -5.24 17.42 15.15
N THR A 13 -5.61 17.23 16.42
CA THR A 13 -4.62 17.24 17.50
C THR A 13 -3.73 16.03 17.31
N LEU A 14 -2.50 16.25 16.85
CA LEU A 14 -1.51 15.19 16.72
C LEU A 14 -1.15 14.69 18.13
N ARG A 15 -1.14 13.36 18.29
CA ARG A 15 -0.73 12.69 19.53
C ARG A 15 0.72 13.03 19.86
N LYS A 16 1.02 13.33 21.13
CA LYS A 16 2.39 13.64 21.57
C LYS A 16 3.10 12.41 22.09
N PHE A 17 4.43 12.41 22.02
CA PHE A 17 5.24 11.30 22.54
C PHE A 17 5.09 11.12 24.05
N GLU A 18 4.86 12.20 24.79
CA GLU A 18 4.66 12.18 26.23
C GLU A 18 3.41 11.40 26.66
N ASP A 19 2.42 11.31 25.78
CA ASP A 19 1.13 10.67 26.06
C ASP A 19 1.22 9.14 25.95
N LEU A 20 2.17 8.61 25.16
CA LEU A 20 2.30 7.17 24.88
C LEU A 20 2.48 6.30 26.13
N LYS A 21 3.17 6.82 27.16
CA LYS A 21 3.38 6.08 28.42
C LYS A 21 2.07 5.80 29.16
N ASN A 22 1.07 6.66 28.98
CA ASN A 22 -0.24 6.57 29.62
C ASN A 22 -1.21 5.69 28.81
N GLU A 23 -0.85 5.33 27.58
CA GLU A 23 -1.67 4.54 26.65
C GLU A 23 -1.17 3.09 26.50
N LYS A 24 -0.25 2.65 27.37
CA LYS A 24 0.23 1.27 27.35
C LYS A 24 -0.90 0.29 27.64
N PHE A 25 -0.83 -0.89 27.02
CA PHE A 25 -1.72 -1.99 27.34
C PHE A 25 -1.71 -2.28 28.83
N ASN A 26 -2.90 -2.44 29.40
CA ASN A 26 -3.13 -2.85 30.77
C ASN A 26 -3.55 -4.32 30.76
N GLU A 27 -2.74 -5.19 31.35
CA GLU A 27 -3.03 -6.61 31.45
C GLU A 27 -4.16 -6.94 32.44
N GLU A 28 -4.66 -5.97 33.21
CA GLU A 28 -5.76 -6.16 34.17
C GLU A 28 -5.53 -7.36 35.12
N ASP A 29 -4.26 -7.57 35.49
CA ASP A 29 -3.78 -8.71 36.28
C ASP A 29 -4.07 -10.09 35.66
N GLN A 30 -4.38 -10.17 34.36
CA GLN A 30 -4.67 -11.38 33.60
C GLN A 30 -3.79 -11.49 32.35
N ILE A 31 -2.71 -12.26 32.47
CA ILE A 31 -1.80 -12.48 31.36
C ILE A 31 -2.31 -13.63 30.48
N THR A 32 -2.44 -13.35 29.20
CA THR A 32 -2.73 -14.32 28.16
C THR A 32 -1.67 -14.25 27.07
N VAL A 33 -1.67 -15.22 26.15
CA VAL A 33 -0.81 -15.18 24.95
C VAL A 33 -1.01 -13.88 24.17
N THR A 34 -2.25 -13.39 24.06
CA THR A 34 -2.55 -12.09 23.41
C THR A 34 -1.88 -10.92 24.15
N SER A 35 -1.90 -10.95 25.48
CA SER A 35 -1.28 -9.93 26.33
C SER A 35 0.24 -9.93 26.14
N GLU A 36 0.86 -11.10 26.12
CA GLU A 36 2.31 -11.26 25.93
C GLU A 36 2.76 -10.69 24.57
N GLU A 37 2.06 -11.06 23.48
CA GLU A 37 2.35 -10.56 22.14
C GLU A 37 2.16 -9.03 22.05
N GLN A 38 1.08 -8.49 22.63
CA GLN A 38 0.84 -7.05 22.67
C GLN A 38 1.97 -6.30 23.40
N ILE A 39 2.37 -6.79 24.57
CA ILE A 39 3.45 -6.19 25.37
C ILE A 39 4.78 -6.24 24.60
N GLN A 40 5.06 -7.33 23.88
CA GLN A 40 6.26 -7.47 23.06
C GLN A 40 6.29 -6.47 21.89
N VAL A 41 5.15 -6.28 21.21
CA VAL A 41 5.03 -5.28 20.14
C VAL A 41 5.18 -3.88 20.69
N GLU A 42 4.51 -3.54 21.82
CA GLU A 42 4.63 -2.22 22.45
C GLU A 42 6.07 -1.89 22.82
N ARG A 43 6.82 -2.86 23.36
CA ARG A 43 8.23 -2.68 23.67
C ARG A 43 9.04 -2.35 22.42
N SER A 44 8.85 -3.10 21.34
CA SER A 44 9.58 -2.91 20.08
C SER A 44 9.26 -1.55 19.44
N VAL A 45 7.98 -1.15 19.44
CA VAL A 45 7.55 0.15 18.90
C VAL A 45 8.05 1.31 19.77
N GLN A 46 8.07 1.16 21.10
CA GLN A 46 8.59 2.17 22.02
C GLN A 46 10.07 2.46 21.77
N GLU A 47 10.88 1.46 21.42
CA GLU A 47 12.28 1.64 21.04
C GLU A 47 12.43 2.45 19.74
N ILE A 48 11.57 2.19 18.75
CA ILE A 48 11.53 2.97 17.50
C ILE A 48 11.19 4.43 17.80
N PHE A 49 10.19 4.70 18.64
CA PHE A 49 9.83 6.06 19.02
C PHE A 49 10.92 6.76 19.81
N ARG A 50 11.61 6.06 20.72
CA ARG A 50 12.75 6.62 21.44
C ARG A 50 13.88 7.02 20.48
N SER A 51 14.24 6.14 19.56
CA SER A 51 15.25 6.41 18.53
C SER A 51 14.83 7.56 17.61
N PHE A 52 13.55 7.64 17.25
CA PHE A 52 13.00 8.72 16.46
C PHE A 52 13.06 10.07 17.19
N ARG A 53 12.66 10.13 18.46
CA ARG A 53 12.71 11.36 19.28
C ARG A 53 14.13 11.93 19.35
N LEU A 54 15.13 11.08 19.61
CA LEU A 54 16.53 11.49 19.63
C LEU A 54 16.99 12.09 18.28
N ARG A 55 16.46 11.60 17.16
CA ARG A 55 16.76 12.15 15.83
C ARG A 55 16.03 13.47 15.57
N CYS A 56 14.82 13.66 16.09
CA CYS A 56 14.08 14.92 15.98
C CYS A 56 14.77 16.07 16.73
N ASP A 57 15.48 15.77 17.82
CA ASP A 57 16.30 16.75 18.53
C ASP A 57 17.47 17.27 17.66
N ILE A 58 17.85 16.54 16.60
CA ILE A 58 18.91 16.87 15.65
C ILE A 58 18.35 17.45 14.33
N ASP A 59 17.30 16.84 13.77
CA ASP A 59 16.60 17.29 12.55
C ASP A 59 15.11 17.53 12.85
N SER A 60 14.75 18.80 13.01
CA SER A 60 13.38 19.24 13.29
C SER A 60 12.40 19.00 12.13
N ASN A 61 12.89 18.60 10.96
CA ASN A 61 12.04 18.33 9.78
C ASN A 61 11.58 16.86 9.69
N LEU A 62 11.87 16.04 10.71
CA LEU A 62 11.38 14.67 10.79
C LEU A 62 9.92 14.61 11.31
N PRO A 63 9.12 13.59 10.92
CA PRO A 63 9.46 12.49 10.03
C PRO A 63 9.40 12.90 8.56
N LYS A 64 10.25 12.29 7.73
CA LYS A 64 10.23 12.46 6.28
C LYS A 64 9.80 11.16 5.62
N LEU A 65 8.90 11.27 4.65
CA LEU A 65 8.61 10.17 3.73
C LEU A 65 9.80 10.02 2.77
N LEU A 66 10.44 8.85 2.77
CA LEU A 66 11.55 8.50 1.88
C LEU A 66 11.03 8.18 0.47
N ARG A 67 10.44 9.19 -0.17
CA ARG A 67 9.69 9.04 -1.43
C ARG A 67 10.54 8.41 -2.53
N TRP A 68 11.80 8.83 -2.67
CA TRP A 68 12.63 8.38 -3.79
C TRP A 68 13.00 6.91 -3.67
N GLU A 69 13.33 6.48 -2.46
CA GLU A 69 13.66 5.10 -2.08
C GLU A 69 12.47 4.17 -2.34
N HIS A 70 11.26 4.58 -1.93
CA HIS A 70 10.04 3.84 -2.23
C HIS A 70 9.81 3.72 -3.75
N ILE A 71 9.97 4.82 -4.49
CA ILE A 71 9.77 4.81 -5.95
C ILE A 71 10.73 3.85 -6.64
N GLN A 72 12.01 3.83 -6.25
CA GLN A 72 12.99 2.91 -6.86
C GLN A 72 12.64 1.45 -6.60
N ALA A 73 12.32 1.10 -5.34
CA ALA A 73 11.93 -0.26 -4.98
C ALA A 73 10.69 -0.71 -5.78
N LEU A 74 9.66 0.14 -5.82
CA LEU A 74 8.42 -0.12 -6.55
C LEU A 74 8.66 -0.30 -8.05
N LYS A 75 9.45 0.57 -8.68
CA LYS A 75 9.80 0.44 -10.12
C LYS A 75 10.58 -0.84 -10.39
N HIS A 76 11.51 -1.21 -9.52
CA HIS A 76 12.24 -2.46 -9.64
C HIS A 76 11.28 -3.67 -9.57
N TRP A 77 10.41 -3.69 -8.57
CA TRP A 77 9.45 -4.79 -8.34
C TRP A 77 8.37 -4.94 -9.43
N LEU A 78 8.09 -3.91 -10.23
CA LEU A 78 7.24 -4.06 -11.42
C LEU A 78 7.87 -4.98 -12.47
N THR A 79 9.19 -5.04 -12.53
CA THR A 79 9.94 -5.76 -13.57
C THR A 79 10.59 -7.04 -13.07
N PHE A 80 10.93 -7.11 -11.79
CA PHE A 80 11.61 -8.25 -11.19
C PHE A 80 11.17 -8.47 -9.74
N LEU A 81 10.79 -9.71 -9.42
CA LEU A 81 10.48 -10.14 -8.06
C LEU A 81 11.47 -11.21 -7.61
N PRO A 82 12.00 -11.14 -6.37
CA PRO A 82 12.84 -12.19 -5.82
C PRO A 82 12.11 -13.54 -5.71
N PRO A 83 12.83 -14.69 -5.66
CA PRO A 83 12.23 -16.02 -5.55
C PRO A 83 11.29 -16.22 -4.35
N GLY A 84 11.46 -15.44 -3.28
CA GLY A 84 10.55 -15.45 -2.12
C GLY A 84 9.10 -15.11 -2.45
N TYR A 85 8.83 -14.47 -3.59
CA TYR A 85 7.48 -14.15 -4.06
C TYR A 85 6.76 -15.34 -4.72
N LYS A 86 7.37 -16.53 -4.76
CA LYS A 86 6.74 -17.73 -5.31
C LYS A 86 5.40 -18.07 -4.65
N SER A 87 5.24 -17.82 -3.35
CA SER A 87 3.96 -17.99 -2.64
C SER A 87 2.85 -17.07 -3.15
N LEU A 88 3.20 -16.01 -3.89
CA LEU A 88 2.30 -15.02 -4.47
C LEU A 88 2.14 -15.17 -6.00
N ASP A 89 2.53 -16.30 -6.58
CA ASP A 89 2.38 -16.54 -8.03
C ASP A 89 0.91 -16.50 -8.48
N ALA A 90 -0.01 -16.93 -7.61
CA ALA A 90 -1.46 -16.78 -7.82
C ALA A 90 -2.02 -15.39 -7.45
N SER A 91 -1.15 -14.39 -7.29
CA SER A 91 -1.49 -13.03 -6.87
C SER A 91 -0.66 -11.97 -7.63
N ARG A 92 -0.20 -12.26 -8.84
CA ARG A 92 0.59 -11.29 -9.63
C ARG A 92 -0.24 -10.09 -10.07
N THR A 93 -1.54 -10.26 -10.31
CA THR A 93 -2.46 -9.14 -10.53
C THR A 93 -2.60 -8.23 -9.30
N TRP A 94 -2.55 -8.79 -8.07
CA TRP A 94 -2.44 -8.03 -6.83
C TRP A 94 -1.14 -7.25 -6.74
N ILE A 95 -0.01 -7.86 -7.10
CA ILE A 95 1.28 -7.18 -7.09
C ILE A 95 1.27 -5.99 -8.06
N CYS A 96 0.70 -6.13 -9.26
CA CYS A 96 0.52 -5.01 -10.18
C CYS A 96 -0.31 -3.89 -9.52
N TYR A 97 -1.46 -4.21 -8.92
CA TYR A 97 -2.31 -3.22 -8.26
C TYR A 97 -1.60 -2.51 -7.11
N TRP A 98 -1.00 -3.25 -6.16
CA TRP A 98 -0.32 -2.67 -5.00
C TRP A 98 0.78 -1.70 -5.42
N ILE A 99 1.59 -2.10 -6.42
CA ILE A 99 2.69 -1.27 -6.88
C ILE A 99 2.18 -0.05 -7.65
N LEU A 100 1.24 -0.23 -8.59
CA LEU A 100 0.67 0.87 -9.37
C LEU A 100 -0.05 1.88 -8.49
N HIS A 101 -0.83 1.41 -7.52
CA HIS A 101 -1.52 2.28 -6.58
C HIS A 101 -0.53 3.05 -5.70
N SER A 102 0.50 2.38 -5.18
CA SER A 102 1.56 3.03 -4.41
C SER A 102 2.29 4.11 -5.22
N LEU A 103 2.63 3.81 -6.48
CA LEU A 103 3.25 4.79 -7.38
C LEU A 103 2.30 5.95 -7.71
N SER A 104 1.00 5.69 -7.83
CA SER A 104 -0.02 6.73 -8.01
C SER A 104 -0.16 7.64 -6.79
N LEU A 105 -0.13 7.09 -5.57
CA LEU A 105 -0.11 7.87 -4.32
C LEU A 105 1.17 8.71 -4.20
N LEU A 106 2.27 8.22 -4.76
CA LEU A 106 3.53 8.94 -4.90
C LEU A 106 3.60 9.75 -6.20
N GLU A 107 2.47 10.01 -6.86
CA GLU A 107 2.31 10.85 -8.06
C GLU A 107 3.35 10.59 -9.16
N VAL A 108 3.78 9.33 -9.30
CA VAL A 108 4.76 8.94 -10.31
C VAL A 108 4.04 8.69 -11.62
N LYS A 109 4.45 9.41 -12.66
CA LYS A 109 4.04 9.11 -14.03
C LYS A 109 4.91 7.98 -14.59
N LEU A 110 4.25 6.91 -15.04
CA LEU A 110 4.91 5.84 -15.79
C LEU A 110 5.05 6.20 -17.26
N SER A 111 6.08 5.67 -17.92
CA SER A 111 6.20 5.75 -19.37
C SER A 111 5.09 4.95 -20.05
N ASP A 112 4.72 5.36 -21.26
CA ASP A 112 3.65 4.69 -22.00
C ASP A 112 4.03 3.25 -22.38
N ASP A 113 5.30 2.98 -22.71
CA ASP A 113 5.79 1.61 -22.96
C ASP A 113 5.58 0.67 -21.76
N LEU A 114 5.82 1.18 -20.55
CA LEU A 114 5.65 0.39 -19.33
C LEU A 114 4.16 0.16 -19.03
N LYS A 115 3.32 1.19 -19.21
CA LYS A 115 1.86 1.03 -19.10
C LYS A 115 1.36 -0.03 -20.07
N ASP A 116 1.79 0.04 -21.32
CA ASP A 116 1.38 -0.89 -22.36
C ASP A 116 1.80 -2.32 -22.05
N SER A 117 3.03 -2.52 -21.56
CA SER A 117 3.53 -3.82 -21.13
C SER A 117 2.73 -4.41 -19.97
N LEU A 118 2.30 -3.56 -19.03
CA LEU A 118 1.46 -3.96 -17.90
C LEU A 118 0.04 -4.32 -18.35
N VAL A 119 -0.55 -3.55 -19.28
CA VAL A 119 -1.84 -3.89 -19.88
C VAL A 119 -1.76 -5.25 -20.59
N ASP A 120 -0.72 -5.49 -21.38
CA ASP A 120 -0.54 -6.76 -22.09
C ASP A 120 -0.33 -7.94 -21.12
N PHE A 121 0.35 -7.72 -20.00
CA PHE A 121 0.44 -8.70 -18.92
C PHE A 121 -0.93 -9.01 -18.30
N LEU A 122 -1.70 -7.99 -17.89
CA LEU A 122 -3.01 -8.16 -17.28
C LEU A 122 -4.00 -8.83 -18.24
N LYS A 123 -3.95 -8.49 -19.54
CA LYS A 123 -4.75 -9.12 -20.58
C LYS A 123 -4.47 -10.62 -20.70
N ARG A 124 -3.21 -11.06 -20.56
CA ARG A 124 -2.86 -12.50 -20.50
C ARG A 124 -3.38 -13.21 -19.25
N CYS A 125 -3.73 -12.47 -18.20
CA CYS A 125 -4.33 -13.02 -16.98
C CYS A 125 -5.86 -13.13 -17.06
N GLN A 126 -6.49 -12.59 -18.12
CA GLN A 126 -7.94 -12.65 -18.30
C GLN A 126 -8.37 -14.02 -18.83
N CYS A 127 -9.45 -14.57 -18.28
CA CYS A 127 -10.02 -15.83 -18.73
C CYS A 127 -11.03 -15.62 -19.87
N SER A 128 -11.16 -16.60 -20.76
CA SER A 128 -12.04 -16.52 -21.93
C SER A 128 -13.53 -16.48 -21.59
N ASP A 129 -13.90 -17.06 -20.45
CA ASP A 129 -15.24 -17.08 -19.86
C ASP A 129 -15.50 -15.91 -18.90
N GLY A 130 -14.53 -15.00 -18.73
CA GLY A 130 -14.65 -13.77 -17.95
C GLY A 130 -13.79 -13.75 -16.69
N GLY A 131 -13.56 -12.54 -16.18
CA GLY A 131 -12.71 -12.30 -15.00
C GLY A 131 -11.22 -12.48 -15.25
N PHE A 132 -10.42 -12.22 -14.21
CA PHE A 132 -8.96 -12.33 -14.26
C PHE A 132 -8.46 -13.32 -13.20
N GLY A 133 -7.50 -14.15 -13.57
CA GLY A 133 -6.74 -15.00 -12.66
C GLY A 133 -5.57 -14.29 -12.00
N GLY A 134 -4.86 -15.00 -11.14
CA GLY A 134 -3.66 -14.50 -10.45
C GLY A 134 -2.44 -14.34 -11.35
N GLY A 135 -2.43 -15.03 -12.49
CA GLY A 135 -1.40 -14.99 -13.53
C GLY A 135 -1.89 -15.66 -14.81
N PRO A 136 -1.10 -15.63 -15.90
CA PRO A 136 -1.50 -16.24 -17.17
C PRO A 136 -1.82 -17.73 -17.05
N GLY A 137 -2.95 -18.15 -17.61
CA GLY A 137 -3.43 -19.53 -17.58
C GLY A 137 -4.05 -20.00 -16.26
N GLN A 138 -4.10 -19.14 -15.24
CA GLN A 138 -4.81 -19.44 -14.00
C GLN A 138 -6.31 -19.12 -14.14
N MET A 139 -7.15 -19.86 -13.41
CA MET A 139 -8.59 -19.63 -13.36
C MET A 139 -8.92 -18.26 -12.79
N ALA A 140 -10.02 -17.67 -13.27
CA ALA A 140 -10.50 -16.40 -12.76
C ALA A 140 -10.89 -16.52 -11.29
N HIS A 141 -10.63 -15.45 -10.53
CA HIS A 141 -11.04 -15.31 -9.15
C HIS A 141 -11.47 -13.86 -8.88
N THR A 142 -12.45 -13.65 -8.01
CA THR A 142 -13.00 -12.31 -7.74
C THR A 142 -11.94 -11.36 -7.18
N ALA A 143 -11.09 -11.83 -6.27
CA ALA A 143 -9.98 -11.05 -5.71
C ALA A 143 -8.98 -10.57 -6.78
N THR A 144 -8.59 -11.43 -7.71
CA THR A 144 -7.63 -11.08 -8.78
C THR A 144 -8.28 -10.28 -9.89
N THR A 145 -9.58 -10.48 -10.12
CA THR A 145 -10.41 -9.63 -11.00
C THR A 145 -10.47 -8.19 -10.47
N TYR A 146 -10.75 -8.01 -9.18
CA TYR A 146 -10.70 -6.70 -8.52
C TYR A 146 -9.34 -6.02 -8.73
N ALA A 147 -8.25 -6.72 -8.41
CA ALA A 147 -6.91 -6.16 -8.53
C ALA A 147 -6.57 -5.77 -9.98
N ALA A 148 -6.88 -6.63 -10.95
CA ALA A 148 -6.63 -6.37 -12.36
C ALA A 148 -7.42 -5.16 -12.87
N VAL A 149 -8.72 -5.05 -12.54
CA VAL A 149 -9.56 -3.92 -12.94
C VAL A 149 -9.05 -2.63 -12.32
N CYS A 150 -8.73 -2.61 -11.01
CA CYS A 150 -8.16 -1.44 -10.35
C CYS A 150 -6.81 -1.02 -10.97
N ALA A 151 -5.94 -1.98 -11.29
CA ALA A 151 -4.67 -1.71 -11.96
C ALA A 151 -4.88 -1.07 -13.35
N LEU A 152 -5.80 -1.60 -14.16
CA LEU A 152 -6.16 -1.03 -15.46
C LEU A 152 -6.75 0.39 -15.33
N CYS A 153 -7.59 0.62 -14.31
CA CYS A 153 -8.12 1.96 -14.01
C CYS A 153 -7.04 2.97 -13.63
N ILE A 154 -6.03 2.55 -12.84
CA ILE A 154 -4.88 3.40 -12.49
C ILE A 154 -4.01 3.71 -13.72
N ILE A 155 -3.83 2.74 -14.62
CA ILE A 155 -3.12 2.96 -15.89
C ILE A 155 -3.85 4.00 -16.75
N GLY A 156 -5.18 3.90 -16.83
CA GLY A 156 -6.05 4.96 -17.33
C GLY A 156 -5.89 5.32 -18.81
N THR A 157 -5.33 4.41 -19.62
CA THR A 157 -5.24 4.57 -21.08
C THR A 157 -6.40 3.88 -21.77
N GLN A 158 -6.72 4.27 -23.01
CA GLN A 158 -7.75 3.60 -23.80
C GLN A 158 -7.46 2.10 -23.96
N LYS A 159 -6.19 1.73 -24.21
CA LYS A 159 -5.73 0.34 -24.27
C LYS A 159 -6.05 -0.43 -22.98
N ALA A 160 -5.90 0.20 -21.81
CA ALA A 160 -6.20 -0.43 -20.53
C ALA A 160 -7.70 -0.69 -20.34
N TYR A 161 -8.55 0.25 -20.73
CA TYR A 161 -10.00 0.08 -20.66
C TYR A 161 -10.51 -0.98 -21.63
N ASP A 162 -9.97 -1.00 -22.86
CA ASP A 162 -10.31 -1.99 -23.89
C ASP A 162 -9.80 -3.40 -23.58
N ALA A 163 -8.90 -3.53 -22.60
CA ALA A 163 -8.41 -4.84 -22.15
C ALA A 163 -9.45 -5.62 -21.33
N ILE A 164 -10.49 -4.98 -20.80
CA ILE A 164 -11.56 -5.64 -20.04
C ILE A 164 -12.60 -6.18 -21.02
N ASN A 165 -12.76 -7.50 -21.08
CA ASN A 165 -13.81 -8.15 -21.85
C ASN A 165 -15.14 -8.02 -21.09
N ARG A 166 -15.99 -7.10 -21.54
CA ARG A 166 -17.26 -6.71 -20.92
C ARG A 166 -18.41 -6.86 -21.89
#